data_AF-A0A845SM71-F1
#
_entry.id   AF-A0A845SM71-F1
#
_cell.length_a   1.000
_cell.length_b   1.000
_cell.length_c   1.000
_cell.angle_alpha   90.00
_cell.angle_beta   90.00
_cell.angle_gamma   90.00
#
_symmetry.space_group_name_H-M   'P 1'
#
loop_
_entity.id
_entity.type
_entity.pdbx_description
1 polymer ?
#
loop_
_entity_poly.entity_id
_entity_poly.type
_entity_poly.pdbx_seq_one_letter_code
_entity_poly.pdbx_strand_id
1 'polypeptide(L)'
;MTEARSPEQIFIILLETAALSEYELDIYCRENGLYTEQISMWKQNCLAANQPQHRQLADIQKAARSEKARIRQLEKEPRRKDKALAEAAALLVLQGKLTALWDDGEDE
;
A
#
# COMPACT_ATOMS: atom_id res chain seq x y z
N MET A 1 33.66 3.44 5.68
CA MET A 1 32.33 4.05 5.85
C MET A 1 32.08 4.89 4.62
N THR A 2 31.24 4.43 3.69
CA THR A 2 30.87 5.25 2.52
C THR A 2 29.85 6.27 2.97
N GLU A 3 30.21 7.56 2.94
CA GLU A 3 29.30 8.65 3.25
C GLU A 3 28.02 8.55 2.41
N ALA A 4 26.87 8.75 3.04
CA ALA A 4 25.59 8.78 2.34
C ALA A 4 25.54 10.05 1.47
N ARG A 5 25.60 9.88 0.14
CA ARG A 5 25.54 10.98 -0.83
C ARG A 5 24.11 11.43 -1.08
N SER A 6 23.92 12.70 -1.38
CA SER A 6 22.61 13.22 -1.73
C SER A 6 22.16 12.72 -3.12
N PRO A 7 20.85 12.65 -3.42
CA PRO A 7 20.37 12.27 -4.74
C PRO A 7 20.89 13.17 -5.86
N GLU A 8 21.04 14.47 -5.59
CA GLU A 8 21.60 15.45 -6.54
C GLU A 8 23.06 15.14 -6.87
N GLN A 9 23.87 14.81 -5.85
CA GLN A 9 25.26 14.41 -6.05
C GLN A 9 25.37 13.13 -6.87
N ILE A 10 24.55 12.11 -6.55
CA ILE A 10 24.51 10.84 -7.29
C ILE A 10 24.16 11.11 -8.76
N PHE A 11 23.21 12.01 -9.02
CA PHE A 11 22.82 12.39 -10.38
C PHE A 11 23.96 13.07 -11.14
N ILE A 12 24.66 14.02 -10.53
CA ILE A 12 25.82 14.70 -11.14
C ILE A 12 26.92 13.68 -11.50
N ILE A 13 27.25 12.79 -10.56
CA ILE A 13 28.26 11.75 -10.78
C ILE A 13 27.85 10.84 -11.94
N LEU A 14 26.59 10.41 -12.00
CA LEU A 14 26.09 9.57 -13.09
C LEU A 14 26.15 10.29 -14.44
N LEU A 15 25.96 11.61 -14.47
CA LEU A 15 26.05 12.42 -15.69
C LEU A 15 27.49 12.55 -16.17
N GLU A 16 28.41 12.87 -15.25
CA GLU A 16 29.85 12.99 -15.54
C GLU A 16 30.45 11.67 -16.01
N THR A 17 30.07 10.57 -15.36
CA THR A 17 30.59 9.23 -15.67
C THR A 17 29.92 8.56 -16.87
N ALA A 18 28.86 9.14 -17.44
CA ALA A 18 28.12 8.55 -18.55
C ALA A 18 28.94 8.45 -19.85
N ALA A 19 29.88 9.37 -20.07
CA ALA A 19 30.69 9.45 -21.29
C ALA A 19 32.13 8.93 -21.11
N LEU A 20 32.51 8.53 -19.89
CA LEU A 20 33.86 8.07 -19.59
C LEU A 20 34.07 6.63 -20.07
N SER A 21 35.27 6.35 -20.57
CA SER A 21 35.76 4.99 -20.76
C SER A 21 36.02 4.28 -19.43
N GLU A 22 36.18 2.96 -19.44
CA GLU A 22 36.45 2.17 -18.24
C GLU A 22 37.72 2.63 -17.50
N TYR A 23 38.76 3.01 -18.25
CA TYR A 23 40.00 3.56 -17.69
C TYR A 23 39.79 4.93 -17.03
N GLU A 24 39.05 5.83 -17.67
CA GLU A 24 38.74 7.15 -17.12
C GLU A 24 37.81 7.06 -15.90
N LEU A 25 36.88 6.10 -15.90
CA LEU A 25 36.00 5.80 -14.78
C LEU A 25 36.81 5.35 -13.56
N ASP A 26 37.82 4.50 -13.75
CA ASP A 26 38.70 4.04 -12.69
C ASP A 26 39.52 5.19 -12.07
N ILE A 27 40.02 6.11 -12.89
CA ILE A 27 40.71 7.32 -12.43
C ILE A 27 39.75 8.20 -11.65
N TYR A 28 38.59 8.51 -12.23
CA TYR A 28 37.55 9.33 -11.59
C TYR A 28 37.13 8.74 -10.25
N CYS A 29 36.99 7.40 -10.16
CA CYS A 29 36.65 6.72 -8.93
C CYS A 29 37.69 6.92 -7.83
N ARG A 30 38.98 6.81 -8.18
CA ARG A 30 40.09 7.02 -7.24
C ARG A 30 40.17 8.46 -6.74
N GLU A 31 39.96 9.43 -7.63
CA GLU A 31 39.98 10.87 -7.28
C GLU A 31 38.80 11.28 -6.38
N ASN A 32 37.62 10.70 -6.61
CA ASN A 32 36.38 11.07 -5.93
C ASN A 32 36.01 10.13 -4.76
N GLY A 33 36.91 9.23 -4.35
CA GLY A 33 36.68 8.28 -3.26
C GLY A 33 35.46 7.38 -3.52
N LEU A 34 35.32 6.93 -4.75
CA LEU A 34 34.21 6.13 -5.27
C LEU A 34 34.67 4.73 -5.67
N TYR A 35 33.72 3.81 -5.69
CA TYR A 35 33.91 2.50 -6.30
C TYR A 35 33.05 2.39 -7.57
N THR A 36 33.60 1.77 -8.61
CA THR A 36 32.90 1.51 -9.88
C THR A 36 31.58 0.76 -9.67
N GLU A 37 31.56 -0.16 -8.70
CA GLU A 37 30.38 -0.90 -8.27
C GLU A 37 29.25 0.01 -7.77
N GLN A 38 29.58 1.10 -7.06
CA GLN A 38 28.58 2.05 -6.57
C GLN A 38 27.91 2.80 -7.72
N ILE A 39 28.69 3.23 -8.70
CA ILE A 39 28.20 3.93 -9.89
C ILE A 39 27.30 2.98 -10.71
N SER A 40 27.74 1.73 -10.88
CA SER A 40 26.95 0.69 -11.55
C SER A 40 25.61 0.45 -10.84
N MET A 41 25.64 0.32 -9.50
CA MET A 41 24.43 0.16 -8.70
C MET A 41 23.48 1.35 -8.85
N TRP A 42 23.99 2.59 -8.79
CA TRP A 42 23.15 3.78 -8.98
C TRP A 42 22.55 3.84 -10.38
N LYS A 43 23.31 3.50 -11.41
CA LYS A 43 22.82 3.41 -12.79
C LYS A 43 21.69 2.39 -12.91
N GLN A 44 21.86 1.19 -12.35
CA GLN A 44 20.83 0.16 -12.34
C GLN A 44 19.56 0.61 -11.61
N ASN A 45 19.71 1.25 -10.45
CA ASN A 45 18.58 1.78 -9.68
C ASN A 45 17.82 2.87 -10.46
N CYS A 46 18.53 3.78 -11.14
CA CYS A 46 17.92 4.80 -11.99
C CYS A 46 17.15 4.20 -13.17
N LEU A 47 17.69 3.14 -13.79
CA LEU A 47 17.02 2.42 -14.87
C LEU A 47 15.77 1.70 -14.34
N ALA A 48 15.89 0.96 -13.24
CA ALA A 48 14.79 0.23 -12.61
C ALA A 48 13.65 1.14 -12.16
N ALA A 49 13.95 2.29 -11.56
CA ALA A 49 12.95 3.28 -11.16
C ALA A 49 12.20 3.90 -12.35
N ASN A 50 12.84 3.98 -13.52
CA ASN A 50 12.22 4.46 -14.74
C ASN A 50 11.56 3.37 -15.58
N GLN A 51 11.68 2.09 -15.20
CA GLN A 51 10.95 1.04 -15.88
C GLN A 51 9.44 1.18 -15.65
N PRO A 52 8.63 1.08 -16.72
CA PRO A 52 7.18 1.30 -16.64
C PRO A 52 6.49 0.32 -15.68
N GLN A 53 7.03 -0.89 -15.53
CA GLN A 53 6.52 -1.92 -14.62
C GLN A 53 6.56 -1.49 -13.14
N HIS A 54 7.57 -0.72 -12.73
CA HIS A 54 7.68 -0.26 -11.35
C HIS A 54 6.68 0.87 -11.03
N ARG A 55 6.34 1.72 -12.00
CA ARG A 55 5.26 2.72 -11.84
C ARG A 55 3.90 2.03 -11.76
N GLN A 56 3.65 1.06 -12.64
CA GLN A 56 2.40 0.29 -12.63
C GLN A 56 2.16 -0.42 -11.30
N LEU A 57 3.18 -1.03 -10.70
CA LEU A 57 3.04 -1.68 -9.38
C LEU A 57 2.68 -0.69 -8.27
N ALA A 58 3.29 0.49 -8.26
CA ALA A 58 2.97 1.53 -7.28
C ALA A 58 1.52 2.03 -7.43
N ASP A 59 1.07 2.22 -8.66
CA ASP A 59 -0.31 2.66 -8.94
C ASP A 59 -1.33 1.57 -8.62
N ILE A 60 -1.04 0.30 -8.94
CA ILE A 60 -1.87 -0.85 -8.57
C ILE A 60 -2.00 -0.94 -7.04
N GLN A 61 -0.90 -0.77 -6.30
CA GLN A 61 -0.96 -0.79 -4.83
C GLN A 61 -1.80 0.36 -4.26
N LYS A 62 -1.70 1.56 -4.84
CA LYS A 62 -2.54 2.71 -4.45
C LYS A 62 -4.01 2.41 -4.73
N ALA A 63 -4.34 1.92 -5.93
CA ALA A 63 -5.70 1.55 -6.32
C ALA A 63 -6.28 0.45 -5.40
N ALA A 64 -5.48 -0.58 -5.07
CA ALA A 64 -5.90 -1.64 -4.16
C ALA A 64 -6.18 -1.12 -2.73
N ARG A 65 -5.41 -0.13 -2.25
CA ARG A 65 -5.66 0.50 -0.95
C ARG A 65 -6.94 1.33 -0.94
N SER A 66 -7.17 2.14 -1.97
CA SER A 66 -8.40 2.93 -2.08
C SER A 66 -9.63 2.03 -2.21
N GLU A 67 -9.53 0.94 -2.97
CA GLU A 67 -10.64 0.00 -3.15
C GLU A 67 -10.97 -0.73 -1.84
N LYS A 68 -9.95 -1.21 -1.12
CA LYS A 68 -10.16 -1.81 0.22
C LYS A 68 -10.80 -0.84 1.20
N ALA A 69 -10.45 0.45 1.16
CA ALA A 69 -11.08 1.46 2.00
C ALA A 69 -12.56 1.65 1.62
N ARG A 70 -12.86 1.70 0.32
CA ARG A 70 -14.22 1.81 -0.20
C ARG A 70 -15.09 0.62 0.19
N ILE A 71 -14.58 -0.61 0.04
CA ILE A 71 -15.26 -1.84 0.47
C ILE A 71 -15.60 -1.77 1.95
N ARG A 72 -14.63 -1.42 2.82
CA ARG A 72 -14.87 -1.29 4.27
C ARG A 72 -15.92 -0.24 4.61
N GLN A 73 -15.94 0.88 3.89
CA GLN A 73 -16.93 1.93 4.09
C GLN A 73 -18.32 1.45 3.69
N LEU A 74 -18.44 0.78 2.53
CA LEU A 74 -19.69 0.24 2.03
C LEU A 74 -20.23 -0.88 2.92
N GLU A 75 -19.38 -1.76 3.46
CA GLU A 75 -19.82 -2.84 4.36
C GLU A 75 -20.35 -2.37 5.72
N LYS A 76 -20.02 -1.14 6.14
CA LYS A 76 -20.38 -0.64 7.48
C LYS A 76 -21.88 -0.39 7.64
N GLU A 77 -22.52 0.13 6.60
CA GLU A 77 -23.95 0.46 6.64
C GLU A 77 -24.86 -0.78 6.61
N PRO A 78 -24.64 -1.78 5.72
CA PRO A 78 -25.34 -3.06 5.76
C PRO A 78 -25.26 -3.72 7.13
N ARG A 79 -24.06 -3.81 7.74
CA ARG A 79 -23.90 -4.43 9.07
C ARG A 79 -24.70 -3.72 10.16
N ARG A 80 -24.84 -2.39 10.08
CA ARG A 80 -25.68 -1.63 11.03
C ARG A 80 -27.16 -1.91 10.81
N LYS A 81 -27.59 -1.98 9.55
CA LYS A 81 -28.98 -2.32 9.18
C LYS A 81 -29.33 -3.74 9.59
N ASP A 82 -28.47 -4.70 9.31
CA ASP A 82 -28.65 -6.11 9.69
C ASP A 82 -28.74 -6.28 11.21
N LYS A 83 -27.92 -5.53 11.98
CA LYS A 83 -28.00 -5.54 13.44
C LYS A 83 -29.35 -5.00 13.95
N ALA A 84 -29.78 -3.85 13.44
CA ALA A 84 -31.08 -3.27 13.81
C ALA A 84 -32.25 -4.18 13.41
N LEU A 85 -32.15 -4.82 12.25
CA LEU A 85 -33.15 -5.78 11.77
C LEU A 85 -33.20 -7.03 12.68
N ALA A 86 -32.04 -7.56 13.08
CA ALA A 86 -31.96 -8.69 14.00
C ALA A 86 -32.56 -8.35 15.38
N GLU A 87 -32.31 -7.14 15.90
CA GLU A 87 -32.91 -6.67 17.15
C GLU A 87 -34.45 -6.56 17.03
N ALA A 88 -34.96 -6.00 15.93
CA ALA A 88 -36.40 -5.91 15.68
C ALA A 88 -37.06 -7.30 15.57
N ALA A 89 -36.42 -8.24 14.86
CA ALA A 89 -36.90 -9.62 14.76
C ALA A 89 -36.93 -10.31 16.13
N ALA A 90 -35.92 -10.10 16.97
CA ALA A 90 -35.90 -10.64 18.33
C ALA A 90 -37.05 -10.09 19.20
N LEU A 91 -37.36 -8.79 19.09
CA LEU A 91 -38.49 -8.19 19.80
C LEU A 91 -39.83 -8.78 19.35
N LEU A 92 -40.04 -8.98 18.04
CA LEU A 92 -41.26 -9.62 17.53
C LEU A 92 -41.42 -11.06 18.03
N VAL A 93 -40.32 -11.82 18.07
CA VAL A 93 -40.33 -13.19 18.62
C VAL A 93 -40.68 -13.19 20.11
N LEU A 94 -40.14 -12.27 20.89
CA LEU A 94 -40.46 -12.15 22.32
C LEU A 94 -41.92 -11.75 22.55
N GLN A 95 -42.44 -10.82 21.76
CA GLN A 95 -43.86 -10.44 21.81
C GLN A 95 -44.78 -11.63 21.49
N GLY A 96 -44.48 -12.38 20.43
CA GLY A 96 -45.26 -13.57 20.09
C GLY A 96 -45.26 -14.63 21.19
N LYS A 97 -44.11 -14.85 21.85
CA LYS A 97 -44.02 -15.77 23.01
C LYS A 97 -44.81 -15.27 24.21
N LEU A 98 -44.82 -13.97 24.46
CA LEU A 98 -45.55 -13.37 25.58
C LEU A 98 -47.07 -13.46 25.37
N THR A 99 -47.55 -13.16 24.16
CA THR A 99 -48.97 -13.32 23.81
C THR A 99 -49.41 -14.77 23.98
N ALA A 100 -48.62 -15.74 23.49
CA ALA A 100 -48.94 -17.16 23.65
C ALA A 100 -49.03 -17.60 25.13
N LEU A 101 -48.16 -17.08 26.00
CA LEU A 101 -48.22 -17.37 27.44
C LEU A 101 -49.46 -16.78 28.13
N TRP A 102 -49.99 -15.66 27.62
CA TRP A 102 -51.20 -15.06 28.17
C TRP A 102 -52.48 -15.70 27.63
N ASP A 103 -52.52 -16.07 26.34
CA ASP A 103 -53.66 -16.81 25.76
C ASP A 103 -53.81 -18.22 26.38
N ASP A 104 -52.71 -18.92 26.65
CA ASP A 104 -52.74 -20.23 27.35
C ASP A 104 -53.26 -20.15 28.80
N GLY A 105 -53.38 -18.93 29.37
CA GLY A 105 -53.89 -18.70 30.73
C GLY A 105 -55.36 -18.25 30.80
N GLU A 106 -56.00 -17.95 29.67
CA GLU A 106 -57.41 -17.50 29.61
C GLU A 106 -58.40 -18.64 29.29
N ASP A 107 -57.91 -19.87 29.05
CA ASP A 107 -58.70 -21.07 28.76
C ASP A 107 -58.99 -21.98 30.00
N GLU A 108 -58.99 -21.43 31.23
CA GLU A 108 -59.51 -22.10 32.45
C GLU A 108 -60.77 -21.44 33.02
#